data_AF-A0A1F8PLV6-F1
#
_entry.id   AF-A0A1F8PLV6-F1
#
_cell.length_a   1.000
_cell.length_b   1.000
_cell.length_c   1.000
_cell.angle_alpha   90.00
_cell.angle_beta   90.00
_cell.angle_gamma   90.00
#
_symmetry.space_group_name_H-M   'P 1'
#
loop_
_entity.id
_entity.type
_entity.pdbx_description
1 polymer ?
#
loop_
_entity_poly.entity_id
_entity_poly.type
_entity_poly.pdbx_seq_one_letter_code
_entity_poly.pdbx_strand_id
1 'polypeptide(L)'
;MVDKLRDITPDSGYTELTRALTITTDGYWANHLDFGLPSRMATPALLGEGRAADIIVNALLPFTVAWARTIAQPAMVARAFSLYRQHPRLPVNTLERHMKTQLNINSCFINSARRQQGLIHIYKTMCSQGKCHTCPIGRQSTDSRLYPR
;
A
#
# COMPACT_ATOMS: atom_id res chain seq x y z
N MET A 1 11.80 -10.25 -11.51
CA MET A 1 10.51 -9.58 -11.19
C MET A 1 10.46 -8.16 -11.74
N VAL A 2 11.56 -7.39 -11.65
CA VAL A 2 11.65 -6.07 -12.29
C VAL A 2 11.50 -6.14 -13.82
N ASP A 3 12.10 -7.14 -14.47
CA ASP A 3 11.94 -7.28 -15.93
C ASP A 3 10.49 -7.59 -16.35
N LYS A 4 9.70 -8.28 -15.50
CA LYS A 4 8.27 -8.52 -15.77
C LYS A 4 7.48 -7.21 -15.88
N LEU A 5 7.92 -6.14 -15.20
CA LEU A 5 7.28 -4.82 -15.31
C LEU A 5 7.43 -4.22 -16.72
N ARG A 6 8.30 -4.74 -17.59
CA ARG A 6 8.42 -4.30 -18.99
C ARG A 6 7.30 -4.83 -19.89
N ASP A 7 6.59 -5.87 -19.48
CA ASP A 7 5.61 -6.55 -20.34
C ASP A 7 4.17 -6.45 -19.81
N ILE A 8 4.00 -6.15 -18.53
CA ILE A 8 2.70 -6.03 -17.84
C ILE A 8 1.84 -4.84 -18.28
N THR A 9 0.66 -5.09 -18.85
CA THR A 9 -0.26 -4.01 -19.25
C THR A 9 -0.75 -3.19 -18.05
N PRO A 10 -0.98 -1.87 -18.19
CA PRO A 10 -1.35 -1.02 -17.05
C PRO A 10 -2.67 -1.43 -16.36
N ASP A 11 -3.65 -1.89 -17.13
CA ASP A 11 -5.03 -2.06 -16.64
C ASP A 11 -5.23 -3.32 -15.78
N SER A 12 -4.42 -4.36 -15.97
CA SER A 12 -4.43 -5.59 -15.16
C SER A 12 -3.15 -5.79 -14.36
N GLY A 13 -2.24 -4.80 -14.39
CA GLY A 13 -0.86 -5.04 -13.99
C GLY A 13 -0.64 -5.29 -12.51
N TYR A 14 -1.51 -4.75 -11.64
CA TYR A 14 -1.43 -5.06 -10.22
C TYR A 14 -1.81 -6.54 -9.97
N THR A 15 -2.85 -7.06 -10.64
CA THR A 15 -3.31 -8.45 -10.47
C THR A 15 -2.23 -9.43 -10.90
N GLU A 16 -1.55 -9.14 -11.99
CA GLU A 16 -0.45 -9.98 -12.49
C GLU A 16 0.75 -9.99 -11.53
N LEU A 17 1.14 -8.82 -11.01
CA LEU A 17 2.21 -8.72 -10.01
C LEU A 17 1.85 -9.45 -8.71
N THR A 18 0.60 -9.29 -8.24
CA THR A 18 0.11 -9.97 -7.04
C THR A 18 0.20 -11.47 -7.23
N ARG A 19 -0.32 -12.00 -8.36
CA ARG A 19 -0.24 -13.43 -8.68
C ARG A 19 1.20 -13.93 -8.76
N ALA A 20 2.11 -13.15 -9.32
CA ALA A 20 3.53 -13.50 -9.41
C ALA A 20 4.25 -13.54 -8.04
N LEU A 21 3.66 -12.94 -7.00
CA LEU A 21 4.16 -12.94 -5.63
C LEU A 21 3.38 -13.87 -4.70
N THR A 22 2.24 -14.40 -5.15
CA THR A 22 1.48 -15.40 -4.38
C THR A 22 2.25 -16.71 -4.36
N ILE A 23 2.53 -17.22 -3.15
CA ILE A 23 3.23 -18.49 -2.94
C ILE A 23 2.27 -19.43 -2.22
N THR A 24 1.92 -20.55 -2.86
CA THR A 24 1.11 -21.61 -2.24
C THR A 24 1.89 -22.28 -1.12
N THR A 25 1.20 -22.81 -0.11
CA THR A 25 1.88 -23.56 0.95
C THR A 25 2.22 -24.97 0.50
N ASP A 26 3.36 -25.46 0.97
CA ASP A 26 3.76 -26.85 0.95
C ASP A 26 4.54 -27.19 2.23
N GLY A 27 4.78 -28.49 2.45
CA GLY A 27 5.59 -28.98 3.56
C GLY A 27 5.08 -28.56 4.95
N TYR A 28 6.01 -28.12 5.80
CA TYR A 28 5.75 -27.81 7.22
C TYR A 28 4.64 -26.77 7.39
N TRP A 29 4.69 -25.68 6.62
CA TRP A 29 3.78 -24.53 6.75
C TRP A 29 2.41 -24.72 6.12
N ALA A 30 2.18 -25.83 5.39
CA ALA A 30 0.84 -26.18 4.91
C ALA A 30 -0.14 -26.50 6.06
N ASN A 31 0.40 -27.00 7.17
CA ASN A 31 -0.37 -27.42 8.35
C ASN A 31 0.11 -26.75 9.64
N HIS A 32 0.98 -25.75 9.58
CA HIS A 32 1.47 -25.02 10.76
C HIS A 32 1.39 -23.52 10.49
N LEU A 33 0.88 -22.76 11.45
CA LEU A 33 0.90 -21.30 11.42
C LEU A 33 1.96 -20.71 12.36
N ASP A 34 2.45 -21.54 13.28
CA ASP A 34 3.48 -21.22 14.25
C ASP A 34 4.35 -22.48 14.48
N PHE A 35 5.53 -22.30 15.08
CA PHE A 35 6.45 -23.39 15.34
C PHE A 35 5.86 -24.39 16.35
N GLY A 36 5.89 -25.67 15.99
CA GLY A 36 5.35 -26.77 16.79
C GLY A 36 3.83 -26.79 16.97
N LEU A 37 3.10 -25.81 16.40
CA LEU A 37 1.65 -25.64 16.59
C LEU A 37 0.91 -25.97 15.28
N PRO A 38 0.33 -27.18 15.16
CA PRO A 38 -0.43 -27.54 13.99
C PRO A 38 -1.69 -26.65 13.89
N SER A 39 -1.94 -26.17 12.69
CA SER A 39 -3.13 -25.42 12.33
C SER A 39 -4.31 -26.37 12.16
N ARG A 40 -5.47 -25.96 12.66
CA ARG A 40 -6.74 -26.67 12.39
C ARG A 40 -7.25 -26.45 10.97
N MET A 41 -6.68 -25.49 10.25
CA MET A 41 -7.04 -25.12 8.88
C MET A 41 -5.82 -25.19 7.99
N ALA A 42 -5.96 -25.82 6.82
CA ALA A 42 -4.93 -25.73 5.79
C ALA A 42 -4.75 -24.27 5.37
N THR A 43 -3.51 -23.81 5.33
CA THR A 43 -3.17 -22.47 4.85
C THR A 43 -3.09 -22.50 3.33
N PRO A 44 -3.88 -21.72 2.58
CA PRO A 44 -3.88 -21.79 1.11
C PRO A 44 -2.62 -21.15 0.48
N ALA A 45 -1.96 -20.22 1.19
CA ALA A 45 -0.76 -19.54 0.71
C ALA A 45 0.18 -19.09 1.85
N LEU A 46 1.50 -19.18 1.62
CA LEU A 46 2.53 -18.58 2.47
C LEU A 46 2.57 -17.05 2.29
N LEU A 47 2.39 -16.61 1.05
CA LEU A 47 2.21 -15.20 0.71
C LEU A 47 0.87 -15.06 0.00
N GLY A 48 -0.14 -14.58 0.73
CA GLY A 48 -1.44 -14.24 0.16
C GLY A 48 -1.45 -12.88 -0.55
N GLU A 49 -2.56 -12.58 -1.23
CA GLU A 49 -2.71 -11.38 -2.05
C GLU A 49 -2.47 -10.08 -1.28
N GLY A 50 -2.96 -9.99 -0.04
CA GLY A 50 -2.75 -8.81 0.80
C GLY A 50 -1.27 -8.54 1.08
N ARG A 51 -0.49 -9.59 1.36
CA ARG A 51 0.95 -9.45 1.62
C ARG A 51 1.72 -9.17 0.32
N ALA A 52 1.33 -9.79 -0.78
CA ALA A 52 1.88 -9.48 -2.09
C ALA A 52 1.64 -8.00 -2.46
N ALA A 53 0.43 -7.47 -2.26
CA ALA A 53 0.11 -6.06 -2.48
C ALA A 53 0.98 -5.12 -1.62
N ASP A 54 1.20 -5.45 -0.35
CA ASP A 54 2.10 -4.69 0.52
C ASP A 54 3.54 -4.69 -0.01
N ILE A 55 4.06 -5.83 -0.47
CA ILE A 55 5.40 -5.94 -1.05
C ILE A 55 5.50 -5.11 -2.32
N ILE A 56 4.47 -5.14 -3.18
CA ILE A 56 4.45 -4.39 -4.43
C ILE A 56 4.59 -2.90 -4.17
N VAL A 57 3.74 -2.35 -3.30
CA VAL A 57 3.68 -0.91 -3.03
C VAL A 57 4.87 -0.42 -2.22
N ASN A 58 5.31 -1.17 -1.21
CA ASN A 58 6.34 -0.69 -0.28
C ASN A 58 7.77 -1.03 -0.71
N ALA A 59 7.96 -2.06 -1.56
CA ALA A 59 9.30 -2.52 -1.95
C ALA A 59 9.51 -2.59 -3.46
N LEU A 60 8.66 -3.33 -4.20
CA LEU A 60 8.90 -3.60 -5.62
C LEU A 60 8.85 -2.33 -6.47
N LEU A 61 7.81 -1.51 -6.33
CA LEU A 61 7.66 -0.29 -7.13
C LEU A 61 8.74 0.75 -6.79
N PRO A 62 9.03 1.07 -5.51
CA PRO A 62 10.16 1.96 -5.16
C PRO A 62 11.50 1.46 -5.69
N PHE A 63 11.79 0.16 -5.53
CA PHE A 63 13.01 -0.45 -6.04
C PHE A 63 13.10 -0.34 -7.57
N THR A 64 12.01 -0.61 -8.28
CA THR A 64 11.94 -0.51 -9.73
C THR A 64 12.26 0.92 -10.19
N VAL A 65 11.72 1.95 -9.54
CA VAL A 65 12.03 3.35 -9.87
C VAL A 65 13.50 3.66 -9.62
N ALA A 66 14.07 3.20 -8.50
CA ALA A 66 15.48 3.40 -8.19
C ALA A 66 16.38 2.73 -9.24
N TRP A 67 16.12 1.47 -9.55
CA TRP A 67 16.87 0.70 -10.55
C TRP A 67 16.72 1.27 -11.96
N ALA A 68 15.52 1.64 -12.38
CA ALA A 68 15.29 2.25 -13.71
C ALA A 68 16.12 3.50 -13.93
N ARG A 69 16.30 4.31 -12.88
CA ARG A 69 17.11 5.53 -12.93
C ARG A 69 18.60 5.23 -13.09
N THR A 70 19.12 4.18 -12.46
CA THR A 70 20.55 3.81 -12.60
C THR A 70 20.89 3.31 -13.99
N ILE A 71 19.95 2.66 -14.68
CA ILE A 71 20.13 2.14 -16.05
C ILE A 71 19.53 3.07 -17.13
N ALA A 72 19.20 4.32 -16.77
CA ALA A 72 18.63 5.34 -17.67
C ALA A 72 17.42 4.85 -18.49
N GLN A 73 16.48 4.14 -17.87
CA GLN A 73 15.24 3.65 -18.48
C GLN A 73 14.00 4.44 -18.02
N PRO A 74 13.73 5.64 -18.60
CA PRO A 74 12.61 6.49 -18.17
C PRO A 74 11.24 5.84 -18.39
N ALA A 75 11.09 4.99 -19.42
CA ALA A 75 9.85 4.25 -19.68
C ALA A 75 9.48 3.33 -18.49
N MET A 76 10.47 2.70 -17.86
CA MET A 76 10.26 1.83 -16.70
C MET A 76 9.86 2.63 -15.45
N VAL A 77 10.43 3.82 -15.26
CA VAL A 77 9.99 4.77 -14.22
C VAL A 77 8.53 5.15 -14.42
N ALA A 78 8.16 5.58 -15.63
CA ALA A 78 6.80 6.00 -15.95
C ALA A 78 5.78 4.87 -15.70
N ARG A 79 6.15 3.62 -16.04
CA ARG A 79 5.32 2.44 -15.82
C ARG A 79 5.15 2.09 -14.34
N ALA A 80 6.23 2.12 -13.56
CA ALA A 80 6.15 1.91 -12.12
C ALA A 80 5.23 2.95 -11.45
N PHE A 81 5.32 4.21 -11.87
CA PHE A 81 4.38 5.24 -11.41
C PHE A 81 2.95 4.98 -11.89
N SER A 82 2.74 4.54 -13.13
CA SER A 82 1.40 4.20 -13.63
C SER A 82 0.75 3.09 -12.78
N LEU A 83 1.50 2.02 -12.53
CA LEU A 83 1.03 0.90 -11.70
C LEU A 83 0.73 1.36 -10.28
N TYR A 84 1.59 2.18 -9.67
CA TYR A 84 1.29 2.77 -8.36
C TYR A 84 0.03 3.64 -8.40
N ARG A 85 -0.19 4.38 -9.50
CA ARG A 85 -1.36 5.25 -9.64
C ARG A 85 -2.68 4.49 -9.68
N GLN A 86 -2.69 3.34 -10.35
CA GLN A 86 -3.85 2.48 -10.54
C GLN A 86 -4.02 1.46 -9.41
N HIS A 87 -3.02 1.28 -8.54
CA HIS A 87 -3.07 0.25 -7.50
C HIS A 87 -4.25 0.45 -6.54
N PRO A 88 -5.09 -0.58 -6.32
CA PRO A 88 -6.20 -0.51 -5.38
C PRO A 88 -5.68 -0.31 -3.95
N ARG A 89 -6.59 -0.05 -3.02
CA ARG A 89 -6.22 0.04 -1.60
C ARG A 89 -5.60 -1.28 -1.11
N LEU A 90 -4.59 -1.15 -0.27
CA LEU A 90 -3.96 -2.20 0.52
C LEU A 90 -4.85 -2.62 1.70
N PRO A 91 -4.57 -3.77 2.33
CA PRO A 91 -5.18 -4.14 3.60
C PRO A 91 -5.08 -3.01 4.65
N VAL A 92 -6.17 -2.83 5.41
CA VAL A 92 -6.27 -1.72 6.38
C VAL A 92 -5.37 -1.97 7.58
N ASN A 93 -4.44 -1.03 7.83
CA ASN A 93 -3.62 -1.05 9.02
C ASN A 93 -4.22 -0.21 10.17
N THR A 94 -3.64 -0.36 11.37
CA THR A 94 -4.12 0.35 12.58
C THR A 94 -3.98 1.87 12.46
N LEU A 95 -2.95 2.36 11.79
CA LEU A 95 -2.73 3.79 11.56
C LEU A 95 -3.84 4.38 10.69
N GLU A 96 -4.23 3.70 9.61
CA GLU A 96 -5.33 4.12 8.76
C GLU A 96 -6.64 4.23 9.55
N ARG A 97 -6.96 3.23 10.38
CA ARG A 97 -8.14 3.30 11.28
C ARG A 97 -8.08 4.51 12.20
N HIS A 98 -6.94 4.70 12.88
CA HIS A 98 -6.73 5.83 13.78
C HIS A 98 -6.91 7.17 13.07
N MET A 99 -6.28 7.34 11.91
CA MET A 99 -6.34 8.57 11.13
C MET A 99 -7.74 8.84 10.55
N LYS A 100 -8.49 7.79 10.19
CA LYS A 100 -9.89 7.94 9.78
C LYS A 100 -10.74 8.54 10.89
N THR A 101 -10.59 8.04 12.11
CA THR A 101 -11.30 8.57 13.28
C THR A 101 -10.83 9.98 13.61
N GLN A 102 -9.51 10.22 13.66
CA GLN A 102 -8.94 11.52 14.00
C GLN A 102 -9.37 12.63 13.03
N LEU A 103 -9.45 12.33 11.74
CA LEU A 103 -9.81 13.31 10.71
C LEU A 103 -11.31 13.28 10.35
N ASN A 104 -12.10 12.41 10.99
CA ASN A 104 -13.50 12.18 10.68
C ASN A 104 -13.77 11.95 9.16
N ILE A 105 -12.92 11.14 8.50
CA ILE A 105 -13.01 10.88 7.05
C ILE A 105 -13.62 9.50 6.75
N ASN A 106 -14.50 9.46 5.75
CA ASN A 106 -15.09 8.21 5.27
C ASN A 106 -14.05 7.34 4.53
N SER A 107 -14.16 6.02 4.64
CA SER A 107 -13.35 5.05 3.86
C SER A 107 -13.38 5.28 2.35
N CYS A 108 -14.45 5.86 1.80
CA CYS A 108 -14.53 6.15 0.37
C CYS A 108 -13.43 7.12 -0.10
N PHE A 109 -12.90 7.98 0.80
CA PHE A 109 -11.79 8.87 0.49
C PHE A 109 -10.46 8.12 0.36
N ILE A 110 -10.28 7.02 1.10
CA ILE A 110 -9.05 6.21 1.11
C ILE A 110 -9.27 4.98 0.23
N ASN A 111 -9.37 5.21 -1.08
CA ASN A 111 -9.74 4.20 -2.07
C ASN A 111 -8.56 3.67 -2.92
N SER A 112 -7.32 4.06 -2.61
CA SER A 112 -6.13 3.61 -3.34
C SER A 112 -4.92 3.53 -2.42
N ALA A 113 -3.93 2.70 -2.79
CA ALA A 113 -2.66 2.59 -2.09
C ALA A 113 -1.98 3.96 -1.93
N ARG A 114 -2.03 4.80 -2.97
CA ARG A 114 -1.47 6.16 -2.93
C ARG A 114 -2.05 7.01 -1.80
N ARG A 115 -3.38 6.98 -1.64
CA ARG A 115 -4.05 7.76 -0.61
C ARG A 115 -3.75 7.21 0.79
N GLN A 116 -3.64 5.89 0.94
CA GLN A 116 -3.19 5.28 2.20
C GLN A 116 -1.77 5.72 2.56
N GLN A 117 -0.84 5.69 1.60
CA GLN A 117 0.54 6.12 1.84
C GLN A 117 0.65 7.62 2.13
N GLY A 118 -0.16 8.45 1.44
CA GLY A 118 -0.28 9.88 1.76
C GLY A 118 -0.78 10.12 3.19
N LEU A 119 -1.78 9.36 3.65
CA LEU A 119 -2.29 9.45 5.01
C LEU A 119 -1.24 9.05 6.06
N ILE A 120 -0.49 7.97 5.80
CA ILE A 120 0.63 7.53 6.64
C ILE A 120 1.71 8.62 6.70
N HIS A 121 2.04 9.24 5.56
CA HIS A 121 3.01 10.32 5.50
C HIS A 121 2.59 11.53 6.32
N ILE A 122 1.33 11.98 6.19
CA ILE A 122 0.78 13.10 6.98
C ILE A 122 0.80 12.78 8.47
N TYR A 123 0.44 11.56 8.87
CA TYR A 123 0.52 11.16 10.27
C TYR A 123 1.95 11.28 10.82
N LYS A 124 2.92 10.69 10.10
CA LYS A 124 4.33 10.62 10.54
C LYS A 124 5.03 11.98 10.56
N THR A 125 4.69 12.87 9.63
CA THR A 125 5.37 14.18 9.49
C THR A 125 4.65 15.33 10.18
N MET A 126 3.34 15.19 10.43
CA MET A 126 2.50 16.27 10.97
C MET A 126 1.74 15.85 12.23
N CYS A 127 0.74 14.96 12.14
CA CYS A 127 -0.20 14.69 13.23
C CYS A 127 0.49 14.19 14.51
N SER A 128 1.48 13.29 14.37
CA SER A 128 2.28 12.78 15.49
C SER A 128 3.15 13.86 16.17
N GLN A 129 3.36 15.00 15.51
CA GLN A 129 4.15 16.13 16.01
C GLN A 129 3.28 17.34 16.38
N GLY A 130 1.94 17.22 16.33
CA GLY A 130 1.02 18.32 16.63
C GLY A 130 1.03 19.48 15.62
N LYS A 131 1.58 19.30 14.41
CA LYS A 131 1.74 20.36 13.39
C LYS A 131 0.45 20.67 12.62
N CYS A 132 -0.67 20.83 13.30
CA CYS A 132 -1.98 21.03 12.67
C CYS A 132 -2.09 22.33 11.84
N HIS A 133 -1.41 23.40 12.27
CA HIS A 133 -1.41 24.72 11.60
C HIS A 133 -0.70 24.73 10.22
N THR A 134 0.23 23.80 10.00
CA THR A 134 0.94 23.60 8.73
C THR A 134 0.45 22.38 7.96
N CYS A 135 -0.41 21.57 8.57
CA CYS A 135 -0.99 20.40 7.93
C CYS A 135 -1.93 20.83 6.78
N PRO A 136 -1.75 20.27 5.56
CA PRO A 136 -2.60 20.63 4.42
C PRO A 136 -4.07 20.25 4.63
N ILE A 137 -4.36 19.24 5.45
CA ILE A 137 -5.72 18.85 5.84
C ILE A 137 -6.28 19.82 6.89
N GLY A 138 -5.47 20.18 7.90
CA GLY A 138 -5.88 21.07 8.99
C GLY A 138 -6.18 22.51 8.54
N ARG A 139 -5.45 23.03 7.55
CA ARG A 139 -5.71 24.36 6.96
C ARG A 139 -7.07 24.47 6.26
N GLN A 140 -7.65 23.36 5.80
CA GLN A 140 -8.96 23.36 5.16
C GLN A 140 -10.10 23.34 6.19
N SER A 141 -9.85 22.83 7.40
CA SER A 141 -10.83 22.80 8.51
C SER A 141 -10.96 24.13 9.27
N THR A 142 -10.11 25.12 8.99
CA THR A 142 -10.18 26.46 9.61
C THR A 142 -11.06 27.45 8.84
N ASP A 143 -11.76 27.04 7.79
CA ASP A 143 -12.85 27.85 7.23
C ASP A 143 -14.06 27.77 8.18
N SER A 144 -14.17 28.79 9.03
CA SER A 144 -15.03 28.89 10.21
C SER A 144 -16.53 28.99 9.92
N ARG A 145 -17.02 28.45 8.80
CA ARG A 145 -18.45 28.43 8.44
C ARG A 145 -19.16 27.10 8.67
N LEU A 146 -18.43 26.01 8.93
CA LEU A 146 -19.04 24.66 8.93
C LEU A 146 -19.08 23.93 10.28
N TYR A 147 -18.36 24.37 11.32
CA TYR A 147 -18.43 23.75 12.65
C TYR A 147 -18.13 24.76 13.78
N PRO A 148 -19.14 25.26 14.52
CA PRO A 148 -18.91 26.03 15.74
C PRO A 148 -18.38 25.12 16.85
N ARG A 149 -17.44 25.65 17.63
CA ARG A 149 -16.91 25.00 18.84
C ARG A 149 -17.96 24.95 19.95
#